data_AF-A0A0M0J8F9-F1
#
_entry.id   AF-A0A0M0J8F9-F1
#
_cell.length_a   1.000
_cell.length_b   1.000
_cell.length_c   1.000
_cell.angle_alpha   90.00
_cell.angle_beta   90.00
_cell.angle_gamma   90.00
#
_symmetry.space_group_name_H-M   'P 1'
#
loop_
_entity.id
_entity.type
_entity.pdbx_description
1 polymer ?
#
loop_
_entity_poly.entity_id
_entity_poly.type
_entity_poly.pdbx_seq_one_letter_code
_entity_poly.pdbx_strand_id
1 'polypeptide(L)'
;MRSPFSRPPPPPPLVPEPTFVTLTTESKLIATIYFTCAAVALYFAYSCSGVNGGASNGASKAGPTPVTTFAAVAAALLLLVGPPDSVDTILRLVTLSEMPLGAIPAVLVLGAALTLAVSFLSIAFATPTPPTPPTPPSSTTPALPSSEATFQLLRRRRSVFPKDYTGAPVPRPVIERALEAANWAPTHGKTEPWRFVVFAGAALDALHTIKREATQRQLASKPVELAAALTKMDAKRAELEKVSAIVAIVRKRVPNAKGLLMPEWEETCAVACAVQNLHLQLTADGYVGYWSSGGVDGWADDPEVRRLVGADGAVDGARDKVLGWFHVGVTDKNPESFQARRGKLTEKVTWL
;
A
#
# COMPACT_ATOMS: atom_id res chain seq x y z
N MET A 1 -54.29 2.86 27.48
CA MET A 1 -53.94 3.71 26.31
C MET A 1 -52.63 4.43 26.57
N ARG A 2 -51.53 3.94 25.98
CA ARG A 2 -50.40 4.68 25.37
C ARG A 2 -49.46 3.63 24.74
N SER A 3 -48.98 3.96 23.55
CA SER A 3 -48.59 3.10 22.41
C SER A 3 -47.23 2.35 22.56
N PRO A 4 -47.05 1.17 21.92
CA PRO A 4 -45.74 0.55 21.74
C PRO A 4 -45.04 1.11 20.49
N PHE A 5 -43.86 1.71 20.65
CA PHE A 5 -43.03 2.13 19.52
C PHE A 5 -42.35 0.90 18.89
N SER A 6 -42.83 0.51 17.71
CA SER A 6 -42.22 -0.49 16.83
C SER A 6 -40.86 0.01 16.33
N ARG A 7 -39.83 -0.87 16.39
CA ARG A 7 -38.51 -0.58 15.80
C ARG A 7 -38.63 -0.45 14.26
N PRO A 8 -37.89 0.47 13.62
CA PRO A 8 -37.83 0.53 12.17
C PRO A 8 -37.13 -0.71 11.57
N PRO A 9 -37.52 -1.15 10.36
CA PRO A 9 -36.91 -2.30 9.69
C PRO A 9 -35.45 -2.01 9.28
N PRO A 10 -34.61 -3.04 9.16
CA PRO A 10 -33.22 -2.88 8.73
C PRO A 10 -33.12 -2.41 7.27
N PRO A 11 -32.06 -1.66 6.90
CA PRO A 11 -31.84 -1.22 5.53
C PRO A 11 -31.59 -2.41 4.59
N PRO A 12 -31.96 -2.28 3.30
CA PRO A 12 -31.73 -3.33 2.32
C PRO A 12 -30.22 -3.55 2.07
N PRO A 13 -29.81 -4.77 1.70
CA PRO A 13 -28.42 -5.07 1.39
C PRO A 13 -27.93 -4.27 0.18
N LEU A 14 -26.72 -3.71 0.28
CA LEU A 14 -26.05 -3.00 -0.81
C LEU A 14 -25.72 -3.98 -1.93
N VAL A 15 -26.33 -3.76 -3.11
CA VAL A 15 -25.99 -4.46 -4.34
C VAL A 15 -24.74 -3.79 -4.94
N PRO A 16 -23.67 -4.52 -5.29
CA PRO A 16 -22.51 -3.91 -5.92
C PRO A 16 -22.86 -3.45 -7.36
N GLU A 17 -22.58 -2.19 -7.66
CA GLU A 17 -22.65 -1.61 -9.01
C GLU A 17 -21.59 -2.27 -9.94
N PRO A 18 -21.91 -2.50 -11.22
CA PRO A 18 -20.96 -3.06 -12.18
C PRO A 18 -19.88 -2.03 -12.53
N THR A 19 -18.61 -2.41 -12.35
CA THR A 19 -17.45 -1.60 -12.72
C THR A 19 -17.30 -1.53 -14.24
N PHE A 20 -17.74 -0.43 -14.86
CA PHE A 20 -17.39 -0.13 -16.25
C PHE A 20 -16.01 0.53 -16.32
N VAL A 21 -15.05 -0.15 -16.96
CA VAL A 21 -13.73 0.41 -17.27
C VAL A 21 -13.91 1.43 -18.40
N THR A 22 -13.89 2.72 -18.06
CA THR A 22 -13.86 3.81 -19.05
C THR A 22 -12.42 4.07 -19.47
N LEU A 23 -12.10 3.74 -20.73
CA LEU A 23 -10.81 4.07 -21.34
C LEU A 23 -10.73 5.58 -21.60
N THR A 24 -9.60 6.21 -21.23
CA THR A 24 -9.36 7.63 -21.43
C THR A 24 -9.25 7.97 -22.92
N THR A 25 -9.47 9.25 -23.28
CA THR A 25 -9.42 9.76 -24.66
C THR A 25 -8.10 9.43 -25.36
N GLU A 26 -6.99 9.44 -24.62
CA GLU A 26 -5.66 9.09 -25.11
C GLU A 26 -5.54 7.60 -25.49
N SER A 27 -6.16 6.69 -24.72
CA SER A 27 -6.17 5.26 -25.04
C SER A 27 -6.95 4.95 -26.31
N LYS A 28 -8.01 5.71 -26.60
CA LYS A 28 -8.79 5.56 -27.85
C LYS A 28 -7.99 6.00 -29.06
N LEU A 29 -7.27 7.12 -28.97
CA LEU A 29 -6.43 7.63 -30.05
C LEU A 29 -5.29 6.67 -30.40
N ILE A 30 -4.62 6.11 -29.38
CA ILE A 30 -3.53 5.14 -29.57
C ILE A 30 -4.06 3.86 -30.25
N ALA A 31 -5.22 3.35 -29.82
CA ALA A 31 -5.85 2.19 -30.43
C ALA A 31 -6.19 2.42 -31.92
N THR A 32 -6.74 3.59 -32.26
CA THR A 32 -7.07 3.96 -33.65
C THR A 32 -5.82 4.05 -34.52
N ILE A 33 -4.72 4.62 -34.00
CA ILE A 33 -3.46 4.72 -34.75
C ILE A 33 -2.88 3.33 -35.02
N TYR A 34 -2.82 2.47 -34.00
CA TYR A 34 -2.31 1.10 -34.17
C TYR A 34 -3.10 0.29 -35.19
N PHE A 35 -4.43 0.41 -35.16
CA PHE A 35 -5.30 -0.33 -36.08
C PHE A 35 -5.16 0.16 -37.53
N THR A 36 -5.03 1.47 -37.72
CA THR A 36 -4.82 2.07 -39.04
C THR A 36 -3.47 1.66 -39.62
N CYS A 37 -2.41 1.68 -38.82
CA CYS A 37 -1.09 1.21 -39.24
C CYS A 37 -1.08 -0.27 -39.64
N ALA A 38 -1.80 -1.14 -38.90
CA ALA A 38 -1.90 -2.56 -39.22
C ALA A 38 -2.63 -2.80 -40.55
N ALA A 39 -3.71 -2.07 -40.81
CA ALA A 39 -4.45 -2.15 -42.07
C ALA A 39 -3.61 -1.70 -43.28
N VAL A 40 -2.82 -0.63 -43.13
CA VAL A 40 -1.90 -0.14 -44.18
C VAL A 40 -0.76 -1.14 -44.43
N ALA A 41 -0.20 -1.75 -43.38
CA ALA A 41 0.85 -2.76 -43.51
C ALA A 41 0.36 -4.01 -44.25
N LEU A 42 -0.86 -4.48 -43.95
CA LEU A 42 -1.49 -5.60 -44.65
C LEU A 42 -1.78 -5.27 -46.12
N TYR A 43 -2.19 -4.04 -46.42
CA TYR A 43 -2.38 -3.57 -47.80
C TYR A 43 -1.07 -3.57 -48.59
N PHE A 44 0.01 -3.02 -48.02
CA PHE A 44 1.33 -3.05 -48.66
C PHE A 44 1.86 -4.47 -48.87
N ALA A 45 1.69 -5.36 -47.89
CA ALA A 45 2.06 -6.76 -48.02
C ALA A 45 1.30 -7.45 -49.18
N TYR A 46 0.02 -7.13 -49.36
CA TYR A 46 -0.79 -7.63 -50.47
C TYR A 46 -0.34 -7.04 -51.83
N SER A 47 -0.11 -5.73 -51.92
CA SER A 47 0.36 -5.07 -53.15
C SER A 47 1.74 -5.56 -53.60
N CYS A 48 2.64 -5.87 -52.66
CA CYS A 48 3.94 -6.47 -52.97
C CYS A 48 3.83 -7.94 -53.40
N SER A 49 2.83 -8.67 -52.88
CA SER A 49 2.59 -10.09 -53.24
C SER A 49 1.96 -10.24 -54.64
N GLY A 50 1.31 -9.19 -55.15
CA GLY A 50 0.70 -9.17 -56.48
C GLY A 50 1.66 -8.89 -57.66
N VAL A 51 2.94 -8.59 -57.39
CA VAL A 51 3.92 -8.21 -58.44
C VAL A 51 4.77 -9.39 -58.93
N ASN A 52 4.75 -10.55 -58.26
CA ASN A 52 5.51 -11.73 -58.69
C ASN A 52 4.61 -12.97 -58.81
N GLY A 53 4.14 -13.26 -60.02
CA GLY A 53 3.33 -14.46 -60.26
C GLY A 53 2.96 -14.70 -61.72
N GLY A 54 3.95 -14.75 -62.62
CA GLY A 54 3.77 -15.37 -63.93
C GLY A 54 3.69 -16.89 -63.81
N ALA A 55 2.55 -17.45 -64.23
CA ALA A 55 2.31 -18.80 -64.74
C ALA A 55 2.89 -20.02 -63.98
N SER A 56 2.01 -20.86 -63.42
CA SER A 56 1.71 -22.22 -63.96
C SER A 56 0.79 -23.03 -63.05
N ASN A 57 0.05 -23.94 -63.70
CA ASN A 57 -1.10 -24.70 -63.22
C ASN A 57 -0.83 -25.69 -62.08
N GLY A 58 -1.82 -25.89 -61.21
CA GLY A 58 -1.92 -27.07 -60.35
C GLY A 58 -2.99 -26.94 -59.28
N ALA A 59 -4.09 -27.68 -59.41
CA ALA A 59 -5.26 -27.67 -58.54
C ALA A 59 -4.93 -28.04 -57.07
N SER A 60 -5.42 -27.27 -56.09
CA SER A 60 -5.86 -27.79 -54.79
C SER A 60 -6.72 -26.80 -54.01
N LYS A 61 -7.61 -27.38 -53.19
CA LYS A 61 -8.65 -26.82 -52.31
C LYS A 61 -8.29 -25.49 -51.62
N ALA A 62 -9.20 -24.51 -51.62
CA ALA A 62 -9.05 -23.27 -50.86
C ALA A 62 -10.29 -23.00 -49.99
N GLY A 63 -10.04 -22.64 -48.72
CA GLY A 63 -11.03 -22.23 -47.73
C GLY A 63 -11.70 -20.89 -48.07
N PRO A 64 -12.37 -20.22 -47.11
CA PRO A 64 -13.15 -19.01 -47.39
C PRO A 64 -12.28 -17.97 -48.11
N THR A 65 -12.78 -17.49 -49.24
CA THR A 65 -12.07 -16.51 -50.06
C THR A 65 -11.92 -15.19 -49.30
N PRO A 66 -10.80 -14.47 -49.43
CA PRO A 66 -10.48 -13.30 -48.62
C PRO A 66 -11.48 -12.13 -48.72
N VAL A 67 -12.37 -12.13 -49.73
CA VAL A 67 -13.51 -11.20 -49.85
C VAL A 67 -14.47 -11.33 -48.66
N THR A 68 -14.67 -12.54 -48.14
CA THR A 68 -15.50 -12.78 -46.94
C THR A 68 -14.82 -12.30 -45.66
N THR A 69 -13.49 -12.32 -45.60
CA THR A 69 -12.71 -11.80 -44.47
C THR A 69 -12.67 -10.27 -44.46
N PHE A 70 -12.59 -9.61 -45.62
CA PHE A 70 -12.61 -8.15 -45.72
C PHE A 70 -13.98 -7.53 -45.42
N ALA A 71 -15.07 -8.16 -45.85
CA ALA A 71 -16.43 -7.73 -45.50
C ALA A 71 -16.69 -7.79 -43.99
N ALA A 72 -16.13 -8.81 -43.30
CA ALA A 72 -16.20 -8.93 -41.85
C ALA A 72 -15.40 -7.83 -41.12
N VAL A 73 -14.26 -7.40 -41.68
CA VAL A 73 -13.42 -6.34 -41.10
C VAL A 73 -14.04 -4.95 -41.32
N ALA A 74 -14.66 -4.69 -42.48
CA ALA A 74 -15.39 -3.45 -42.74
C ALA A 74 -16.65 -3.31 -41.87
N ALA A 75 -17.35 -4.42 -41.63
CA ALA A 75 -18.48 -4.46 -40.69
C ALA A 75 -18.03 -4.18 -39.24
N ALA A 76 -16.85 -4.67 -38.83
CA ALA A 76 -16.27 -4.37 -37.52
C ALA A 76 -15.87 -2.88 -37.35
N LEU A 77 -15.43 -2.22 -38.42
CA LEU A 77 -15.10 -0.78 -38.45
C LEU A 77 -16.34 0.12 -38.36
N LEU A 78 -17.47 -0.29 -38.96
CA LEU A 78 -18.74 0.45 -38.87
C LEU A 78 -19.37 0.37 -37.47
N LEU A 79 -19.17 -0.74 -36.75
CA LEU A 79 -19.61 -0.90 -35.36
C LEU A 79 -18.80 -0.05 -34.36
N LEU A 80 -17.61 0.43 -34.75
CA LEU A 80 -16.74 1.26 -33.89
C LEU A 80 -17.03 2.77 -33.98
N VAL A 81 -17.84 3.22 -34.95
CA VAL A 81 -18.03 4.66 -35.24
C VAL A 81 -19.49 5.13 -35.09
N GLY A 82 -20.47 4.25 -34.89
CA GLY A 82 -21.87 4.64 -34.69
C GLY A 82 -22.60 3.83 -33.61
N PRO A 83 -23.63 4.40 -32.94
CA PRO A 83 -24.43 3.68 -31.95
C PRO A 83 -25.15 2.49 -32.60
N PRO A 84 -25.16 1.30 -31.96
CA PRO A 84 -25.45 0.03 -32.65
C PRO A 84 -26.92 -0.24 -33.02
N ASP A 85 -27.87 0.68 -32.82
CA ASP A 85 -29.30 0.30 -32.76
C ASP A 85 -30.24 0.95 -33.80
N SER A 86 -29.72 1.46 -34.93
CA SER A 86 -30.57 2.02 -35.99
C SER A 86 -30.60 1.15 -37.25
N VAL A 87 -31.81 0.83 -37.71
CA VAL A 87 -32.14 0.09 -38.96
C VAL A 87 -31.42 0.67 -40.20
N ASP A 88 -31.00 1.93 -40.13
CA ASP A 88 -30.20 2.65 -41.14
C ASP A 88 -28.80 2.04 -41.36
N THR A 89 -28.18 1.48 -40.31
CA THR A 89 -26.86 0.82 -40.37
C THR A 89 -26.92 -0.48 -41.17
N ILE A 90 -28.02 -1.22 -41.05
CA ILE A 90 -28.26 -2.47 -41.79
C ILE A 90 -28.60 -2.17 -43.26
N LEU A 91 -29.37 -1.11 -43.54
CA LEU A 91 -29.68 -0.68 -44.91
C LEU A 91 -28.43 -0.24 -45.69
N ARG A 92 -27.48 0.44 -45.04
CA ARG A 92 -26.19 0.84 -45.66
C ARG A 92 -25.30 -0.37 -46.01
N LEU A 93 -25.37 -1.43 -45.21
CA LEU A 93 -24.65 -2.69 -45.48
C LEU A 93 -25.20 -3.41 -46.72
N VAL A 94 -26.52 -3.34 -46.96
CA VAL A 94 -27.18 -3.98 -48.12
C VAL A 94 -26.91 -3.22 -49.42
N THR A 95 -26.79 -1.89 -49.38
CA THR A 95 -26.47 -1.10 -50.60
C THR A 95 -25.02 -1.24 -51.09
N LEU A 96 -24.08 -1.69 -50.23
CA LEU A 96 -22.69 -1.89 -50.62
C LEU A 96 -22.43 -3.24 -51.30
N SER A 97 -23.35 -4.22 -51.19
CA SER A 97 -23.19 -5.54 -51.81
C SER A 97 -23.57 -5.60 -53.29
N GLU A 98 -24.15 -4.54 -53.87
CA GLU A 98 -24.56 -4.49 -55.28
C GLU A 98 -23.72 -3.54 -56.16
N MET A 99 -22.61 -3.03 -55.63
CA MET A 99 -21.71 -2.16 -56.38
C MET A 99 -20.88 -2.96 -57.41
N PRO A 100 -20.83 -2.54 -58.69
CA PRO A 100 -19.94 -3.16 -59.66
C PRO A 100 -18.47 -3.03 -59.20
N LEU A 101 -17.71 -4.12 -59.33
CA LEU A 101 -16.33 -4.29 -58.80
C LEU A 101 -15.36 -3.15 -59.14
N GLY A 102 -15.63 -2.35 -60.18
CA GLY A 102 -14.81 -1.21 -60.60
C GLY A 102 -14.96 0.08 -59.77
N ALA A 103 -15.98 0.22 -58.93
CA ALA A 103 -16.26 1.47 -58.19
C ALA A 103 -15.73 1.48 -56.74
N ILE A 104 -15.30 0.33 -56.22
CA ILE A 104 -14.81 0.14 -54.85
C ILE A 104 -13.55 0.96 -54.52
N PRO A 105 -12.54 1.11 -55.42
CA PRO A 105 -11.36 1.92 -55.13
C PRO A 105 -11.67 3.40 -54.94
N ALA A 106 -12.63 3.95 -55.71
CA ALA A 106 -12.99 5.36 -55.65
C ALA A 106 -13.69 5.71 -54.32
N VAL A 107 -14.55 4.81 -53.81
CA VAL A 107 -15.26 5.01 -52.53
C VAL A 107 -14.29 4.93 -51.34
N LEU A 108 -13.29 4.05 -51.38
CA LEU A 108 -12.25 3.96 -50.35
C LEU A 108 -11.35 5.19 -50.34
N VAL A 109 -10.96 5.70 -51.51
CA VAL A 109 -10.16 6.93 -51.62
C VAL A 109 -10.96 8.14 -51.14
N LEU A 110 -12.24 8.25 -51.48
CA LEU A 110 -13.12 9.32 -50.96
C LEU A 110 -13.29 9.22 -49.44
N GLY A 111 -13.46 8.01 -48.89
CA GLY A 111 -13.58 7.79 -47.46
C GLY A 111 -12.32 8.19 -46.70
N ALA A 112 -11.14 7.77 -47.18
CA ALA A 112 -9.86 8.16 -46.59
C ALA A 112 -9.61 9.68 -46.68
N ALA A 113 -9.92 10.29 -47.82
CA ALA A 113 -9.80 11.73 -48.03
C ALA A 113 -10.75 12.52 -47.11
N LEU A 114 -11.98 12.05 -46.91
CA LEU A 114 -12.94 12.69 -46.01
C LEU A 114 -12.51 12.57 -44.55
N THR A 115 -11.96 11.43 -44.14
CA THR A 115 -11.46 11.24 -42.77
C THR A 115 -10.25 12.13 -42.46
N LEU A 116 -9.34 12.27 -43.44
CA LEU A 116 -8.23 13.22 -43.39
C LEU A 116 -8.73 14.67 -43.34
N ALA A 117 -9.69 15.04 -44.19
CA ALA A 117 -10.25 16.38 -44.22
C ALA A 117 -10.91 16.76 -42.87
N VAL A 118 -11.68 15.86 -42.26
CA VAL A 118 -12.31 16.08 -40.94
C VAL A 118 -11.26 16.22 -39.83
N SER A 119 -10.15 15.46 -39.93
CA SER A 119 -9.03 15.56 -38.99
C SER A 119 -8.27 16.88 -39.13
N PHE A 120 -8.02 17.32 -40.36
CA PHE A 120 -7.39 18.62 -40.65
C PHE A 120 -8.30 19.80 -40.26
N LEU A 121 -9.60 19.69 -40.45
CA LEU A 121 -10.57 20.72 -40.06
C LEU A 121 -10.64 20.86 -38.52
N SER A 122 -10.52 19.75 -37.79
CA SER A 122 -10.46 19.74 -36.31
C SER A 122 -9.19 20.44 -35.78
N ILE A 123 -8.09 20.36 -36.52
CA ILE A 123 -6.83 21.06 -36.20
C ILE A 123 -6.92 22.54 -36.61
N ALA A 124 -7.53 22.85 -37.75
CA ALA A 124 -7.63 24.21 -38.28
C ALA A 124 -8.59 25.11 -37.48
N PHE A 125 -9.59 24.53 -36.80
CA PHE A 125 -10.50 25.24 -35.90
C PHE A 125 -10.15 25.08 -34.41
N ALA A 126 -9.02 24.46 -34.08
CA ALA A 126 -8.48 24.51 -32.73
C ALA A 126 -8.07 25.96 -32.43
N THR A 127 -8.97 26.69 -31.78
CA THR A 127 -8.66 28.05 -31.31
C THR A 127 -7.42 27.97 -30.40
N PRO A 128 -6.42 28.87 -30.57
CA PRO A 128 -5.30 28.93 -29.66
C PRO A 128 -5.86 29.17 -28.26
N THR A 129 -5.70 28.19 -27.38
CA THR A 129 -6.05 28.34 -25.97
C THR A 129 -5.27 29.54 -25.45
N PRO A 130 -5.92 30.53 -24.81
CA PRO A 130 -5.21 31.63 -24.21
C PRO A 130 -4.15 31.05 -23.26
N PRO A 131 -2.95 31.66 -23.17
CA PRO A 131 -1.93 31.18 -22.25
C PRO A 131 -2.56 31.11 -20.87
N THR A 132 -2.62 29.88 -20.31
CA THR A 132 -3.09 29.66 -18.96
C THR A 132 -2.31 30.62 -18.07
N PRO A 133 -2.97 31.50 -17.27
CA PRO A 133 -2.25 32.31 -16.32
C PRO A 133 -1.37 31.37 -15.49
N PRO A 134 -0.12 31.74 -15.16
CA PRO A 134 0.75 30.87 -14.38
C PRO A 134 -0.02 30.45 -13.14
N THR A 135 -0.35 29.17 -13.05
CA THR A 135 -0.98 28.59 -11.87
C THR A 135 -0.10 29.03 -10.71
N PRO A 136 -0.62 29.76 -9.70
CA PRO A 136 0.17 30.07 -8.51
C PRO A 136 0.71 28.73 -8.02
N PRO A 137 1.99 28.65 -7.59
CA PRO A 137 2.59 27.39 -7.20
C PRO A 137 1.62 26.72 -6.24
N SER A 138 1.06 25.59 -6.69
CA SER A 138 0.15 24.79 -5.89
C SER A 138 0.85 24.61 -4.56
N SER A 139 0.28 25.15 -3.50
CA SER A 139 0.79 24.91 -2.16
C SER A 139 0.57 23.42 -1.91
N THR A 140 1.52 22.59 -2.33
CA THR A 140 1.51 21.13 -2.23
C THR A 140 1.80 20.75 -0.79
N THR A 141 1.05 21.33 0.14
CA THR A 141 0.94 20.77 1.48
C THR A 141 0.13 19.50 1.30
N PRO A 142 0.67 18.32 1.60
CA PRO A 142 -0.11 17.10 1.58
C PRO A 142 -1.35 17.30 2.46
N ALA A 143 -2.53 17.01 1.92
CA ALA A 143 -3.75 17.08 2.70
C ALA A 143 -3.62 16.14 3.91
N LEU A 144 -4.13 16.57 5.06
CA LEU A 144 -4.21 15.72 6.25
C LEU A 144 -5.00 14.43 5.95
N PRO A 145 -4.72 13.31 6.64
CA PRO A 145 -5.56 12.13 6.53
C PRO A 145 -7.00 12.46 6.96
N SER A 146 -7.98 11.81 6.34
CA SER A 146 -9.37 11.97 6.74
C SER A 146 -9.60 11.45 8.16
N SER A 147 -10.58 12.02 8.87
CA SER A 147 -10.95 11.58 10.21
C SER A 147 -11.23 10.06 10.26
N GLU A 148 -11.91 9.53 9.25
CA GLU A 148 -12.23 8.10 9.17
C GLU A 148 -10.98 7.25 8.94
N ALA A 149 -10.07 7.67 8.05
CA ALA A 149 -8.81 6.94 7.82
C ALA A 149 -7.96 6.86 9.09
N THR A 150 -7.82 7.96 9.82
CA THR A 150 -7.11 7.99 11.10
C THR A 150 -7.78 7.09 12.14
N PHE A 151 -9.11 7.14 12.26
CA PHE A 151 -9.86 6.30 13.19
C PHE A 151 -9.71 4.81 12.86
N GLN A 152 -9.75 4.44 11.59
CA GLN A 152 -9.55 3.07 11.14
C GLN A 152 -8.12 2.58 11.41
N LEU A 153 -7.10 3.41 11.21
CA LEU A 153 -5.72 3.06 11.56
C LEU A 153 -5.59 2.72 13.05
N LEU A 154 -6.13 3.58 13.92
CA LEU A 154 -6.15 3.36 15.38
C LEU A 154 -6.85 2.05 15.74
N ARG A 155 -7.96 1.73 15.06
CA ARG A 155 -8.74 0.51 15.29
C ARG A 155 -8.14 -0.75 14.68
N ARG A 156 -7.36 -0.65 13.61
CA ARG A 156 -6.75 -1.79 12.90
C ARG A 156 -5.40 -2.21 13.48
N ARG A 157 -4.70 -1.32 14.19
CA ARG A 157 -3.45 -1.66 14.89
C ARG A 157 -3.64 -2.87 15.82
N ARG A 158 -2.75 -3.87 15.71
CA ARG A 158 -2.74 -5.08 16.55
C ARG A 158 -1.36 -5.30 17.14
N SER A 159 -1.36 -5.88 18.34
CA SER A 159 -0.16 -6.47 18.91
C SER A 159 -0.03 -7.89 18.36
N VAL A 160 0.94 -8.10 17.47
CA VAL A 160 1.21 -9.41 16.85
C VAL A 160 2.52 -9.93 17.44
N PHE A 161 2.51 -11.16 17.94
CA PHE A 161 3.64 -11.71 18.68
C PHE A 161 4.61 -12.46 17.75
N PRO A 162 5.90 -12.59 18.11
CA PRO A 162 6.91 -13.27 17.28
C PRO A 162 6.53 -14.66 16.75
N LYS A 163 5.75 -15.44 17.52
CA LYS A 163 5.22 -16.75 17.08
C LYS A 163 4.39 -16.69 15.80
N ASP A 164 3.80 -15.53 15.51
CA ASP A 164 2.92 -15.27 14.37
C ASP A 164 3.63 -14.53 13.23
N TYR A 165 4.96 -14.36 13.33
CA TYR A 165 5.78 -13.75 12.27
C TYR A 165 6.21 -14.79 11.23
N THR A 166 6.47 -14.35 10.01
CA THR A 166 6.91 -15.23 8.90
C THR A 166 8.42 -15.38 8.81
N GLY A 167 9.19 -14.49 9.45
CA GLY A 167 10.65 -14.38 9.26
C GLY A 167 11.07 -13.58 8.03
N ALA A 168 10.12 -13.06 7.24
CA ALA A 168 10.46 -12.13 6.17
C ALA A 168 11.08 -10.83 6.74
N PRO A 169 12.11 -10.29 6.08
CA PRO A 169 12.77 -9.07 6.56
C PRO A 169 11.87 -7.84 6.37
N VAL A 170 11.90 -6.95 7.35
CA VAL A 170 11.34 -5.60 7.26
C VAL A 170 12.45 -4.67 6.76
N PRO A 171 12.25 -3.94 5.65
CA PRO A 171 13.25 -3.03 5.13
C PRO A 171 13.62 -1.96 6.16
N ARG A 172 14.91 -1.67 6.29
CA ARG A 172 15.42 -0.63 7.20
C ARG A 172 14.70 0.73 7.06
N PRO A 173 14.41 1.25 5.85
CA PRO A 173 13.69 2.52 5.70
C PRO A 173 12.29 2.54 6.32
N VAL A 174 11.63 1.38 6.45
CA VAL A 174 10.33 1.27 7.14
C VAL A 174 10.52 1.47 8.64
N ILE A 175 11.53 0.83 9.22
CA ILE A 175 11.84 0.97 10.66
C ILE A 175 12.27 2.40 10.96
N GLU A 176 13.09 3.01 10.11
CA GLU A 176 13.50 4.42 10.23
C GLU A 176 12.30 5.36 10.17
N ARG A 177 11.35 5.14 9.25
CA ARG A 177 10.11 5.92 9.19
C ARG A 177 9.24 5.76 10.42
N ALA A 178 9.16 4.56 10.97
CA ALA A 178 8.44 4.30 12.21
C ALA A 178 9.09 5.00 13.42
N LEU A 179 10.42 5.05 13.47
CA LEU A 179 11.17 5.80 14.47
C LEU A 179 11.03 7.31 14.29
N GLU A 180 10.98 7.81 13.06
CA GLU A 180 10.68 9.22 12.77
C GLU A 180 9.28 9.59 13.29
N ALA A 181 8.27 8.75 13.06
CA ALA A 181 6.95 8.94 13.63
C ALA A 181 6.97 8.95 15.18
N ALA A 182 7.81 8.11 15.79
CA ALA A 182 8.04 8.12 17.24
C ALA A 182 8.58 9.47 17.73
N ASN A 183 9.43 10.11 16.94
CA ASN A 183 10.05 11.39 17.28
C ASN A 183 9.07 12.56 17.34
N TRP A 184 7.90 12.43 16.69
CA TRP A 184 6.81 13.42 16.76
C TRP A 184 5.91 13.29 17.99
N ALA A 185 6.33 12.53 19.02
CA ALA A 185 5.57 12.39 20.25
C ALA A 185 5.53 13.69 21.09
N PRO A 186 4.45 13.94 21.83
CA PRO A 186 4.40 15.05 22.77
C PRO A 186 5.36 14.83 23.94
N THR A 187 6.03 15.89 24.38
CA THR A 187 6.93 15.87 25.54
C THR A 187 6.80 17.18 26.33
N HIS A 188 6.51 17.06 27.63
CA HIS A 188 6.57 18.21 28.54
C HIS A 188 8.03 18.62 28.77
N GLY A 189 8.28 19.93 28.85
CA GLY A 189 9.64 20.46 28.96
C GLY A 189 10.48 20.33 27.68
N LYS A 190 9.90 19.80 26.58
CA LYS A 190 10.59 19.54 25.30
C LYS A 190 11.88 18.74 25.49
N THR A 191 11.81 17.68 26.30
CA THR A 191 12.99 16.91 26.71
C THR A 191 13.31 15.73 25.80
N GLU A 192 12.34 15.29 24.99
CA GLU A 192 12.48 14.17 24.04
C GLU A 192 13.18 12.96 24.70
N PRO A 193 12.61 12.40 25.79
CA PRO A 193 13.32 11.47 26.67
C PRO A 193 13.51 10.07 26.07
N TRP A 194 12.99 9.80 24.87
CA TRP A 194 13.11 8.49 24.21
C TRP A 194 14.50 8.29 23.62
N ARG A 195 15.11 7.13 23.86
CA ARG A 195 16.22 6.59 23.07
C ARG A 195 15.84 5.19 22.59
N PHE A 196 16.08 4.95 21.31
CA PHE A 196 15.76 3.68 20.66
C PHE A 196 17.06 3.02 20.18
N VAL A 197 17.25 1.74 20.50
CA VAL A 197 18.39 0.96 20.01
C VAL A 197 17.87 -0.22 19.21
N VAL A 198 18.21 -0.26 17.92
CA VAL A 198 17.68 -1.25 16.98
C VAL A 198 18.65 -2.42 16.84
N PHE A 199 18.19 -3.61 17.18
CA PHE A 199 18.88 -4.88 16.97
C PHE A 199 18.28 -5.57 15.75
N ALA A 200 19.10 -5.85 14.73
CA ALA A 200 18.72 -6.58 13.52
C ALA A 200 19.86 -7.49 13.05
N GLY A 201 19.55 -8.54 12.30
CA GLY A 201 20.54 -9.53 11.84
C GLY A 201 21.30 -10.14 13.02
N ALA A 202 22.63 -10.24 12.91
CA ALA A 202 23.49 -10.82 13.96
C ALA A 202 23.39 -10.12 15.33
N ALA A 203 22.93 -8.87 15.38
CA ALA A 203 22.72 -8.16 16.64
C ALA A 203 21.56 -8.76 17.47
N LEU A 204 20.61 -9.46 16.84
CA LEU A 204 19.55 -10.18 17.55
C LEU A 204 20.12 -11.37 18.34
N ASP A 205 21.07 -12.09 17.76
CA ASP A 205 21.76 -13.19 18.44
C ASP A 205 22.61 -12.67 19.59
N ALA A 206 23.33 -11.56 19.39
CA ALA A 206 24.09 -10.91 20.45
C ALA A 206 23.19 -10.48 21.62
N LEU A 207 22.03 -9.87 21.33
CA LEU A 207 21.05 -9.52 22.35
C LEU A 207 20.54 -10.76 23.10
N HIS A 208 20.29 -11.87 22.41
CA HIS A 208 19.86 -13.11 23.04
C HIS A 208 20.92 -13.69 23.98
N THR A 209 22.19 -13.69 23.55
CA THR A 209 23.32 -14.15 24.37
C THR A 209 23.46 -13.31 25.63
N ILE A 210 23.50 -11.99 25.50
CA ILE A 210 23.65 -11.08 26.64
C ILE A 210 22.45 -11.22 27.60
N LYS A 211 21.23 -11.34 27.06
CA LYS A 211 20.02 -11.62 27.88
C LYS A 211 20.18 -12.89 28.70
N ARG A 212 20.76 -13.95 28.11
CA ARG A 212 20.96 -15.24 28.77
C ARG A 212 21.97 -15.11 29.91
N GLU A 213 23.09 -14.46 29.65
CA GLU A 213 24.15 -14.21 30.64
C GLU A 213 23.65 -13.33 31.79
N ALA A 214 22.94 -12.24 31.50
CA ALA A 214 22.30 -11.39 32.49
C ALA A 214 21.31 -12.16 33.38
N THR A 215 20.50 -13.06 32.77
CA THR A 215 19.59 -13.93 33.51
C THR A 215 20.34 -14.91 34.43
N GLN A 216 21.46 -15.49 33.95
CA GLN A 216 22.31 -16.37 34.74
C GLN A 216 22.92 -15.64 35.94
N ARG A 217 23.40 -14.41 35.75
CA ARG A 217 23.93 -13.57 36.85
C ARG A 217 22.83 -13.26 37.88
N GLN A 218 21.66 -12.80 37.42
CA GLN A 218 20.56 -12.39 38.29
C GLN A 218 20.00 -13.55 39.14
N LEU A 219 19.93 -14.75 38.58
CA LEU A 219 19.33 -15.92 39.21
C LEU A 219 20.37 -16.93 39.71
N ALA A 220 21.64 -16.53 39.85
CA ALA A 220 22.74 -17.42 40.25
C ALA A 220 22.49 -18.14 41.59
N SER A 221 21.84 -17.46 42.54
CA SER A 221 21.46 -18.03 43.85
C SER A 221 20.14 -18.81 43.84
N LYS A 222 19.48 -18.93 42.68
CA LYS A 222 18.13 -19.48 42.53
C LYS A 222 18.05 -20.51 41.40
N PRO A 223 18.65 -21.71 41.58
CA PRO A 223 18.85 -22.68 40.50
C PRO A 223 17.55 -23.15 39.83
N VAL A 224 16.45 -23.29 40.58
CA VAL A 224 15.15 -23.69 40.02
C VAL A 224 14.55 -22.60 39.14
N GLU A 225 14.58 -21.34 39.60
CA GLU A 225 14.11 -20.19 38.80
C GLU A 225 14.97 -20.01 37.55
N LEU A 226 16.29 -20.17 37.69
CA LEU A 226 17.23 -20.09 36.57
C LEU A 226 16.95 -21.16 35.52
N ALA A 227 16.80 -22.43 35.92
CA ALA A 227 16.49 -23.52 34.99
C ALA A 227 15.19 -23.25 34.22
N ALA A 228 14.12 -22.84 34.92
CA ALA A 228 12.85 -22.49 34.29
C ALA A 228 12.97 -21.31 33.31
N ALA A 229 13.75 -20.28 33.66
CA ALA A 229 13.99 -19.14 32.79
C ALA A 229 14.76 -19.52 31.52
N LEU A 230 15.82 -20.32 31.64
CA LEU A 230 16.61 -20.79 30.50
C LEU A 230 15.79 -21.70 29.58
N THR A 231 15.04 -22.67 30.12
CA THR A 231 14.14 -23.52 29.32
C THR A 231 13.12 -22.69 28.53
N LYS A 232 12.55 -21.65 29.15
CA LYS A 232 11.62 -20.74 28.47
C LYS A 232 12.29 -19.91 27.38
N MET A 233 13.56 -19.54 27.55
CA MET A 233 14.33 -18.83 26.52
C MET A 233 14.61 -19.74 25.33
N ASP A 234 15.09 -20.96 25.59
CA ASP A 234 15.41 -21.95 24.56
C ASP A 234 14.17 -22.32 23.73
N ALA A 235 13.02 -22.53 24.41
CA ALA A 235 11.74 -22.80 23.75
C ALA A 235 11.28 -21.67 22.81
N LYS A 236 11.74 -20.44 23.02
CA LYS A 236 11.40 -19.26 22.21
C LYS A 236 12.48 -18.89 21.21
N ARG A 237 13.58 -19.63 21.13
CA ARG A 237 14.70 -19.28 20.23
C ARG A 237 14.26 -19.27 18.77
N ALA A 238 13.49 -20.26 18.35
CA ALA A 238 12.94 -20.34 16.99
C ALA A 238 11.95 -19.19 16.67
N GLU A 239 11.32 -18.58 17.68
CA GLU A 239 10.49 -17.39 17.47
C GLU A 239 11.35 -16.14 17.20
N LEU A 240 12.54 -16.06 17.80
CA LEU A 240 13.46 -14.93 17.60
C LEU A 240 13.99 -14.86 16.17
N GLU A 241 14.24 -16.02 15.55
CA GLU A 241 14.66 -16.11 14.14
C GLU A 241 13.63 -15.53 13.16
N LYS A 242 12.35 -15.48 13.57
CA LYS A 242 11.27 -14.89 12.79
C LYS A 242 11.15 -13.38 12.97
N VAL A 243 11.88 -12.79 13.92
CA VAL A 243 11.85 -11.36 14.22
C VAL A 243 12.81 -10.65 13.28
N SER A 244 12.32 -9.64 12.55
CA SER A 244 13.18 -8.85 11.68
C SER A 244 14.05 -7.86 12.46
N ALA A 245 13.49 -7.25 13.49
CA ALA A 245 14.22 -6.33 14.37
C ALA A 245 13.60 -6.27 15.77
N ILE A 246 14.42 -5.95 16.76
CA ILE A 246 13.99 -5.59 18.12
C ILE A 246 14.47 -4.18 18.41
N VAL A 247 13.57 -3.30 18.81
CA VAL A 247 13.90 -1.95 19.25
C VAL A 247 13.85 -1.90 20.77
N ALA A 248 15.01 -1.73 21.43
CA ALA A 248 15.03 -1.41 22.85
C ALA A 248 14.48 0.00 23.07
N ILE A 249 13.59 0.14 24.05
CA ILE A 249 12.93 1.39 24.40
C ILE A 249 13.54 1.88 25.70
N VAL A 250 14.22 3.01 25.67
CA VAL A 250 14.88 3.61 26.82
C VAL A 250 14.27 4.98 27.10
N ARG A 251 13.93 5.23 28.37
CA ARG A 251 13.65 6.55 28.92
C ARG A 251 14.93 7.10 29.52
N LYS A 252 15.47 8.14 28.90
CA LYS A 252 16.54 8.98 29.46
C LYS A 252 15.98 9.99 30.44
N ARG A 253 16.74 10.29 31.50
CA ARG A 253 16.51 11.48 32.31
C ARG A 253 17.20 12.66 31.65
N VAL A 254 16.41 13.62 31.17
CA VAL A 254 16.91 14.76 30.39
C VAL A 254 16.42 16.05 31.02
N PRO A 255 17.32 16.89 31.56
CA PRO A 255 16.96 18.22 32.02
C PRO A 255 16.41 19.05 30.87
N ASN A 256 15.37 19.84 31.13
CA ASN A 256 14.87 20.80 30.16
C ASN A 256 15.83 21.99 29.98
N ALA A 257 15.46 22.97 29.14
CA ALA A 257 16.25 24.17 28.89
C ALA A 257 16.60 25.01 30.16
N LYS A 258 15.93 24.78 31.28
CA LYS A 258 16.19 25.42 32.58
C LYS A 258 17.04 24.55 33.52
N GLY A 259 17.51 23.40 33.06
CA GLY A 259 18.26 22.45 33.88
C GLY A 259 17.40 21.65 34.86
N LEU A 260 16.07 21.62 34.68
CA LEU A 260 15.15 20.91 35.58
C LEU A 260 14.71 19.59 34.97
N LEU A 261 14.71 18.53 35.76
CA LEU A 261 14.11 17.24 35.38
C LEU A 261 12.58 17.32 35.45
N MET A 262 11.92 16.72 34.46
CA MET A 262 10.48 16.50 34.51
C MET A 262 10.15 15.31 35.42
N PRO A 263 8.94 15.27 36.02
CA PRO A 263 8.47 14.10 36.74
C PRO A 263 8.59 12.82 35.91
N GLU A 264 9.03 11.73 36.53
CA GLU A 264 9.31 10.47 35.83
C GLU A 264 8.12 9.91 35.06
N TRP A 265 6.91 10.09 35.60
CA TRP A 265 5.70 9.60 34.97
C TRP A 265 5.41 10.35 33.66
N GLU A 266 5.73 11.65 33.57
CA GLU A 266 5.52 12.45 32.36
C GLU A 266 6.47 12.01 31.25
N GLU A 267 7.75 11.80 31.57
CA GLU A 267 8.73 11.30 30.62
C GLU A 267 8.38 9.87 30.18
N THR A 268 7.89 9.04 31.09
CA THR A 268 7.44 7.68 30.78
C THR A 268 6.22 7.70 29.85
N CYS A 269 5.26 8.59 30.07
CA CYS A 269 4.12 8.82 29.19
C CYS A 269 4.56 9.33 27.80
N ALA A 270 5.53 10.25 27.75
CA ALA A 270 6.09 10.75 26.49
C ALA A 270 6.72 9.63 25.65
N VAL A 271 7.53 8.75 26.28
CA VAL A 271 8.09 7.57 25.60
C VAL A 271 6.98 6.60 25.17
N ALA A 272 5.95 6.37 25.99
CA ALA A 272 4.81 5.53 25.62
C ALA A 272 4.05 6.09 24.39
N CYS A 273 3.88 7.41 24.29
CA CYS A 273 3.34 8.06 23.10
C CYS A 273 4.24 7.85 21.87
N ALA A 274 5.57 7.96 22.03
CA ALA A 274 6.52 7.69 20.94
C ALA A 274 6.41 6.25 20.43
N VAL A 275 6.33 5.27 21.32
CA VAL A 275 6.14 3.86 20.94
C VAL A 275 4.78 3.63 20.28
N GLN A 276 3.73 4.32 20.71
CA GLN A 276 2.42 4.26 20.07
C GLN A 276 2.45 4.83 18.64
N ASN A 277 3.12 5.97 18.42
CA ASN A 277 3.31 6.54 17.09
C ASN A 277 4.08 5.58 16.18
N LEU A 278 5.17 4.99 16.68
CA LEU A 278 5.94 3.95 15.99
C LEU A 278 5.04 2.79 15.55
N HIS A 279 4.21 2.27 16.45
CA HIS A 279 3.33 1.13 16.14
C HIS A 279 2.25 1.50 15.11
N LEU A 280 1.69 2.70 15.18
CA LEU A 280 0.73 3.18 14.18
C LEU A 280 1.38 3.32 12.81
N GLN A 281 2.60 3.87 12.74
CA GLN A 281 3.33 4.01 11.48
C GLN A 281 3.65 2.64 10.86
N LEU A 282 4.14 1.67 11.65
CA LEU A 282 4.32 0.29 11.16
C LEU A 282 3.03 -0.32 10.63
N THR A 283 1.92 -0.11 11.34
CA THR A 283 0.60 -0.61 10.92
C THR A 283 0.17 0.02 9.59
N ALA A 284 0.40 1.32 9.42
CA ALA A 284 0.07 2.05 8.19
C ALA A 284 0.93 1.57 7.01
N ASP A 285 2.19 1.25 7.25
CA ASP A 285 3.11 0.70 6.24
C ASP A 285 2.88 -0.81 5.96
N GLY A 286 1.94 -1.46 6.65
CA GLY A 286 1.59 -2.89 6.43
C GLY A 286 2.44 -3.89 7.21
N TYR A 287 3.19 -3.43 8.21
CA TYR A 287 4.04 -4.25 9.08
C TYR A 287 3.41 -4.45 10.45
N VAL A 288 3.94 -5.42 11.20
CA VAL A 288 3.41 -5.78 12.51
C VAL A 288 4.45 -5.67 13.60
N GLY A 289 3.96 -5.54 14.83
CA GLY A 289 4.83 -5.44 15.98
C GLY A 289 4.13 -5.65 17.31
N TYR A 290 4.96 -5.77 18.35
CA TYR A 290 4.54 -5.94 19.72
C TYR A 290 5.56 -5.36 20.70
N TRP A 291 5.08 -4.55 21.65
CA TRP A 291 5.87 -4.06 22.78
C TRP A 291 5.81 -5.05 23.95
N SER A 292 6.95 -5.63 24.29
CA SER A 292 7.16 -6.44 25.49
C SER A 292 7.78 -5.63 26.62
N SER A 293 7.18 -5.63 27.81
CA SER A 293 7.80 -5.19 29.07
C SER A 293 8.60 -6.30 29.76
N GLY A 294 8.74 -7.46 29.13
CA GLY A 294 9.37 -8.64 29.72
C GLY A 294 10.83 -8.40 30.13
N GLY A 295 11.10 -8.58 31.42
CA GLY A 295 12.44 -8.49 31.99
C GLY A 295 12.97 -7.09 32.23
N VAL A 296 12.11 -6.06 32.16
CA VAL A 296 12.46 -4.67 32.51
C VAL A 296 13.08 -4.56 33.90
N ASP A 297 12.46 -5.16 34.92
CA ASP A 297 13.02 -5.24 36.29
C ASP A 297 13.82 -6.55 36.51
N GLY A 298 14.25 -7.18 35.41
CA GLY A 298 14.95 -8.45 35.35
C GLY A 298 16.30 -8.29 34.66
N TRP A 299 16.57 -9.18 33.70
CA TRP A 299 17.77 -9.16 32.87
C TRP A 299 18.05 -7.81 32.19
N ALA A 300 17.04 -6.97 31.93
CA ALA A 300 17.24 -5.66 31.30
C ALA A 300 17.83 -4.60 32.24
N ASP A 301 17.74 -4.79 33.57
CA ASP A 301 18.37 -3.92 34.55
C ASP A 301 19.81 -4.35 34.89
N ASP A 302 20.30 -5.46 34.30
CA ASP A 302 21.69 -5.87 34.41
C ASP A 302 22.63 -4.76 33.89
N PRO A 303 23.73 -4.44 34.60
CA PRO A 303 24.61 -3.32 34.24
C PRO A 303 25.17 -3.40 32.81
N GLU A 304 25.43 -4.60 32.29
CA GLU A 304 25.95 -4.79 30.94
C GLU A 304 24.87 -4.51 29.90
N VAL A 305 23.64 -5.00 30.12
CA VAL A 305 22.50 -4.73 29.24
C VAL A 305 22.17 -3.25 29.22
N ARG A 306 22.16 -2.60 30.38
CA ARG A 306 21.94 -1.15 30.48
C ARG A 306 22.97 -0.39 29.66
N ARG A 307 24.26 -0.74 29.78
CA ARG A 307 25.31 -0.09 28.98
C ARG A 307 25.13 -0.30 27.48
N LEU A 308 24.78 -1.53 27.07
CA LEU A 308 24.55 -1.88 25.66
C LEU A 308 23.47 -1.00 25.01
N VAL A 309 22.37 -0.74 25.73
CA VAL A 309 21.27 0.08 25.21
C VAL A 309 21.40 1.56 25.59
N GLY A 310 22.52 1.95 26.20
CA GLY A 310 22.76 3.30 26.69
C GLY A 310 21.75 3.74 27.75
N ALA A 311 21.33 2.88 28.65
CA ALA A 311 20.48 3.17 29.81
C ALA A 311 21.26 3.19 31.13
N ASP A 312 22.58 3.34 31.11
CA ASP A 312 23.46 3.35 32.29
C ASP A 312 23.64 4.75 32.92
N GLY A 313 23.07 5.80 32.32
CA GLY A 313 23.13 7.17 32.82
C GLY A 313 22.20 7.46 34.01
N ALA A 314 22.51 8.55 34.70
CA ALA A 314 21.66 9.15 35.73
C ALA A 314 21.89 10.66 35.79
N VAL A 315 20.85 11.41 36.16
CA VAL A 315 20.92 12.86 36.42
C VAL A 315 20.27 13.11 37.77
N ASP A 316 20.95 13.83 38.66
CA ASP A 316 20.49 14.13 40.03
C ASP A 316 20.01 12.88 40.81
N GLY A 317 20.75 11.77 40.67
CA GLY A 317 20.44 10.49 41.29
C GLY A 317 19.32 9.70 40.60
N ALA A 318 18.66 10.28 39.60
CA ALA A 318 17.56 9.67 38.89
C ALA A 318 18.07 8.92 37.65
N ARG A 319 17.83 7.60 37.60
CA ARG A 319 18.39 6.71 36.59
C ARG A 319 17.58 6.69 35.30
N ASP A 320 18.29 6.52 34.19
CA ASP A 320 17.70 6.07 32.93
C ASP A 320 17.02 4.69 33.12
N LYS A 321 15.96 4.41 32.37
CA LYS A 321 15.19 3.16 32.51
C LYS A 321 14.88 2.54 31.15
N VAL A 322 15.15 1.25 31.01
CA VAL A 322 14.62 0.44 29.91
C VAL A 322 13.13 0.23 30.16
N LEU A 323 12.27 0.63 29.23
CA LEU A 323 10.81 0.45 29.33
C LEU A 323 10.31 -0.79 28.57
N GLY A 324 11.18 -1.41 27.77
CA GLY A 324 10.90 -2.70 27.13
C GLY A 324 11.49 -2.80 25.74
N TRP A 325 10.89 -3.70 24.95
CA TRP A 325 11.43 -4.17 23.68
C TRP A 325 10.29 -4.24 22.66
N PHE A 326 10.42 -3.50 21.57
CA PHE A 326 9.46 -3.54 20.47
C PHE A 326 9.93 -4.51 19.40
N HIS A 327 9.25 -5.64 19.26
CA HIS A 327 9.53 -6.63 18.23
C HIS A 327 8.85 -6.22 16.92
N VAL A 328 9.57 -6.23 15.82
CA VAL A 328 9.10 -5.87 14.47
C VAL A 328 9.18 -7.08 13.56
N GLY A 329 8.14 -7.29 12.74
CA GLY A 329 8.12 -8.40 11.78
C GLY A 329 7.04 -8.25 10.71
N VAL A 330 6.89 -9.34 9.96
CA VAL A 330 5.87 -9.52 8.91
C VAL A 330 4.97 -10.68 9.33
N THR A 331 3.68 -10.59 9.04
CA THR A 331 2.73 -11.70 9.22
C THR A 331 1.97 -11.92 7.92
N ASP A 332 1.67 -13.17 7.60
CA ASP A 332 0.78 -13.59 6.50
C ASP A 332 -0.67 -13.76 6.97
N LYS A 333 -0.90 -13.77 8.29
CA LYS A 333 -2.22 -13.85 8.88
C LYS A 333 -2.98 -12.56 8.64
N ASN A 334 -4.28 -12.68 8.41
CA ASN A 334 -5.18 -11.53 8.37
C ASN A 334 -5.03 -10.73 9.68
N PRO A 335 -4.61 -9.45 9.65
CA PRO A 335 -4.46 -8.63 10.86
C PRO A 335 -5.76 -8.53 11.67
N GLU A 336 -6.92 -8.62 11.04
CA GLU A 336 -8.21 -8.57 11.73
C GLU A 336 -8.49 -9.83 12.58
N SER A 337 -7.76 -10.92 12.35
CA SER A 337 -7.87 -12.16 13.15
C SER A 337 -7.28 -12.04 14.55
N PHE A 338 -6.38 -11.07 14.79
CA PHE A 338 -5.79 -10.87 16.12
C PHE A 338 -6.77 -10.17 17.07
N GLN A 339 -6.75 -10.58 18.34
CA GLN A 339 -7.66 -10.09 19.36
C GLN A 339 -7.53 -8.57 19.56
N ALA A 340 -8.66 -7.85 19.51
CA ALA A 340 -8.74 -6.42 19.82
C ALA A 340 -9.97 -6.05 20.65
N ARG A 341 -10.39 -6.94 21.55
CA ARG A 341 -11.51 -6.66 22.45
C ARG A 341 -11.25 -5.37 23.23
N ARG A 342 -12.25 -4.49 23.28
CA ARG A 342 -12.30 -3.27 24.09
C ARG A 342 -13.63 -3.27 24.85
N GLY A 343 -13.59 -2.94 26.13
CA GLY A 343 -14.82 -2.69 26.91
C GLY A 343 -15.54 -1.44 26.43
N LYS A 344 -16.76 -1.20 26.95
CA LYS A 344 -17.57 -0.04 26.55
C LYS A 344 -16.89 1.25 26.98
N LEU A 345 -16.95 2.29 26.13
CA LEU A 345 -16.39 3.60 26.45
C LEU A 345 -17.12 4.27 27.62
N THR A 346 -18.44 4.06 27.70
CA THR A 346 -19.33 4.60 28.74
C THR A 346 -18.97 4.15 30.15
N GLU A 347 -18.22 3.05 30.31
CA GLU A 347 -17.74 2.58 31.62
C GLU A 347 -16.49 3.34 32.09
N LYS A 348 -15.91 4.20 31.25
CA LYS A 348 -14.60 4.84 31.46
C LYS A 348 -14.62 6.36 31.29
N VAL A 349 -15.78 6.94 30.95
CA VAL A 349 -15.93 8.36 30.67
C VAL A 349 -17.13 8.91 31.43
N THR A 350 -16.89 9.95 32.21
CA THR A 350 -17.92 10.73 32.90
C THR A 350 -17.91 12.14 32.33
N TRP A 351 -19.07 12.63 31.93
CA TRP A 351 -19.29 14.03 31.54
C TRP A 351 -19.84 14.76 32.77
N LEU A 352 -19.18 15.85 33.19
CA LEU A 352 -19.59 16.69 34.32
C LEU A 352 -20.10 18.03 33.83
#